data_AF-A0A9J6ZVQ6-F1
#
_entry.id   AF-A0A9J6ZVQ6-F1
#
_cell.length_a   1.000
_cell.length_b   1.000
_cell.length_c   1.000
_cell.angle_alpha   90.00
_cell.angle_beta   90.00
_cell.angle_gamma   90.00
#
_symmetry.space_group_name_H-M   'P 1'
#
loop_
_entity.id
_entity.type
_entity.pdbx_description
1 polymer ?
#
loop_
_entity_poly.entity_id
_entity_poly.type
_entity_poly.pdbx_seq_one_letter_code
_entity_poly.pdbx_strand_id
1 'polypeptide(L)'
;MRPAQLSTILKQEFKSTRHGHHTPVMLWGPPGVGKSDMVRQVAQEHGAPVIDIRLSQMEPSDLRGIPFRIDGHVNWAIPSILPDAERHGDAGILFLDEITSAPPTVSAAAYQLILDRRLGEYQVPEGWAIFAAGNRQGDRGITYSMPAPLANRFSHFEVETHLDDWVLWAYRHNIDERVIGFLRFRPELLFDFDPTHNPVAFPSPRSWEFAHRGLQKFSSHPDLLQGTLQACVGPAAGIELTAFVNSLDKMPDLDAILAGEEVAVPEEIDLQYAVAAALVGRAIRAQESGAEIEVMGRILDYAQRFPQREMGVMLVSDMHRAIGETLFSVPQFGDWAQAISDVMLYE
;
A
#
# COMPACT_ATOMS: atom_id res chain seq x y z
N MET A 1 12.85 0.42 -3.23
CA MET A 1 12.04 0.08 -4.43
C MET A 1 10.60 0.48 -4.19
N ARG A 2 9.93 0.96 -5.26
CA ARG A 2 8.54 1.43 -5.17
C ARG A 2 7.56 0.25 -5.04
N PRO A 3 6.41 0.41 -4.37
CA PRO A 3 5.44 -0.67 -4.15
C PRO A 3 4.96 -1.35 -5.42
N ALA A 4 4.75 -0.64 -6.53
CA ALA A 4 4.29 -1.23 -7.79
C ALA A 4 5.30 -2.22 -8.41
N GLN A 5 6.59 -1.89 -8.34
CA GLN A 5 7.68 -2.76 -8.82
C GLN A 5 7.75 -4.03 -7.96
N LEU A 6 7.69 -3.86 -6.64
CA LEU A 6 7.72 -4.97 -5.70
C LEU A 6 6.49 -5.86 -5.81
N SER A 7 5.30 -5.28 -6.03
CA SER A 7 4.10 -6.05 -6.32
C SER A 7 4.30 -6.94 -7.56
N THR A 8 4.93 -6.42 -8.62
CA THR A 8 5.26 -7.20 -9.82
C THR A 8 6.22 -8.36 -9.50
N ILE A 9 7.26 -8.11 -8.70
CA ILE A 9 8.23 -9.12 -8.26
C ILE A 9 7.53 -10.23 -7.45
N LEU A 10 6.72 -9.86 -6.45
CA LEU A 10 6.00 -10.82 -5.62
C LEU A 10 5.01 -11.66 -6.43
N LYS A 11 4.31 -11.07 -7.41
CA LYS A 11 3.42 -11.81 -8.33
C LYS A 11 4.21 -12.80 -9.17
N GLN A 12 5.36 -12.39 -9.71
CA GLN A 12 6.18 -13.27 -10.52
C GLN A 12 6.73 -14.43 -9.70
N GLU A 13 7.21 -14.16 -8.48
CA GLU A 13 7.71 -15.17 -7.56
C GLU A 13 6.61 -16.16 -7.13
N PHE A 14 5.41 -15.65 -6.83
CA PHE A 14 4.26 -16.51 -6.53
C PHE A 14 3.92 -17.44 -7.70
N LYS A 15 3.91 -16.92 -8.93
CA LYS A 15 3.66 -17.72 -10.15
C LYS A 15 4.77 -18.75 -10.40
N SER A 16 6.03 -18.35 -10.26
CA SER A 16 7.18 -19.22 -10.53
C SER A 16 7.30 -20.37 -9.52
N THR A 17 6.82 -20.17 -8.29
CA THR A 17 6.76 -21.20 -7.26
C THR A 17 6.05 -22.46 -7.76
N ARG A 18 4.94 -22.31 -8.50
CA ARG A 18 4.19 -23.45 -9.09
C ARG A 18 4.96 -24.24 -10.13
N HIS A 19 6.05 -23.67 -10.66
CA HIS A 19 6.93 -24.30 -11.64
C HIS A 19 8.23 -24.82 -11.00
N GLY A 20 8.29 -24.89 -9.66
CA GLY A 20 9.48 -25.33 -8.93
C GLY A 20 10.59 -24.28 -8.84
N HIS A 21 10.33 -23.06 -9.31
CA HIS A 21 11.26 -21.93 -9.25
C HIS A 21 10.86 -21.02 -8.10
N HIS A 22 11.31 -21.36 -6.89
CA HIS A 22 11.04 -20.56 -5.71
C HIS A 22 12.33 -20.05 -5.05
N THR A 23 12.39 -18.75 -4.82
CA THR A 23 13.36 -18.08 -3.95
C THR A 23 12.60 -17.32 -2.87
N PRO A 24 12.83 -17.60 -1.57
CA PRO A 24 12.19 -16.85 -0.50
C PRO A 24 12.43 -15.34 -0.64
N VAL A 25 11.39 -14.54 -0.38
CA VAL A 25 11.47 -13.08 -0.50
C VAL A 25 11.46 -12.43 0.88
N MET A 26 12.37 -11.49 1.11
CA MET A 26 12.42 -10.66 2.32
C MET A 26 12.13 -9.21 1.99
N LEU A 27 11.03 -8.68 2.55
CA LEU A 27 10.64 -7.29 2.47
C LEU A 27 11.14 -6.52 3.69
N TRP A 28 12.02 -5.54 3.46
CA TRP A 28 12.53 -4.63 4.47
C TRP A 28 11.83 -3.29 4.37
N GLY A 29 11.61 -2.63 5.51
CA GLY A 29 11.15 -1.24 5.55
C GLY A 29 10.58 -0.88 6.91
N PRO A 30 10.30 0.40 7.16
CA PRO A 30 9.76 0.83 8.44
C PRO A 30 8.33 0.29 8.68
N PRO A 31 7.81 0.40 9.91
CA PRO A 31 6.42 0.05 10.20
C PRO A 31 5.45 0.95 9.41
N GLY A 32 4.31 0.39 9.01
CA GLY A 32 3.21 1.16 8.40
C GLY A 32 3.34 1.46 6.91
N VAL A 33 4.37 0.96 6.20
CA VAL A 33 4.55 1.17 4.75
C VAL A 33 3.80 0.18 3.84
N GLY A 34 3.02 -0.75 4.41
CA GLY A 34 2.17 -1.66 3.64
C GLY A 34 2.78 -3.01 3.23
N LYS A 35 3.90 -3.45 3.85
CA LYS A 35 4.58 -4.72 3.52
C LYS A 35 3.64 -5.94 3.54
N SER A 36 2.89 -6.10 4.63
CA SER A 36 1.95 -7.21 4.81
C SER A 36 0.76 -7.10 3.87
N ASP A 37 0.29 -5.89 3.57
CA ASP A 37 -0.85 -5.66 2.67
C ASP A 37 -0.49 -5.96 1.21
N MET A 38 0.74 -5.66 0.79
CA MET A 38 1.24 -6.06 -0.53
C MET A 38 1.21 -7.58 -0.71
N VAL A 39 1.61 -8.35 0.31
CA VAL A 39 1.56 -9.82 0.26
C VAL A 39 0.11 -10.33 0.18
N ARG A 40 -0.79 -9.77 0.99
CA ARG A 40 -2.22 -10.12 0.95
C ARG A 40 -2.85 -9.80 -0.40
N GLN A 41 -2.51 -8.65 -0.99
CA GLN A 41 -3.01 -8.25 -2.30
C GLN A 41 -2.58 -9.24 -3.39
N VAL A 42 -1.32 -9.67 -3.40
CA VAL A 42 -0.83 -10.67 -4.36
C VAL A 42 -1.61 -11.97 -4.24
N ALA A 43 -1.89 -12.42 -3.02
CA ALA A 43 -2.69 -13.62 -2.79
C ALA A 43 -4.13 -13.46 -3.27
N GLN A 44 -4.78 -12.34 -2.94
CA GLN A 44 -6.15 -12.04 -3.33
C GLN A 44 -6.31 -12.02 -4.86
N GLU A 45 -5.39 -11.38 -5.57
CA GLU A 45 -5.40 -11.33 -7.04
C GLU A 45 -5.26 -12.73 -7.69
N HIS A 46 -4.65 -13.69 -6.99
CA HIS A 46 -4.50 -15.07 -7.46
C HIS A 46 -5.50 -16.05 -6.83
N GLY A 47 -6.45 -15.56 -6.03
CA GLY A 47 -7.39 -16.40 -5.29
C GLY A 47 -6.71 -17.42 -4.37
N ALA A 48 -5.53 -17.07 -3.84
CA ALA A 48 -4.69 -17.97 -3.04
C ALA A 48 -4.82 -17.66 -1.54
N PRO A 49 -4.76 -18.67 -0.66
CA PRO A 49 -4.73 -18.47 0.78
C PRO A 49 -3.41 -17.84 1.23
N VAL A 50 -3.47 -17.07 2.32
CA VAL A 50 -2.30 -16.58 3.05
C VAL A 50 -2.32 -17.15 4.45
N ILE A 51 -1.23 -17.80 4.83
CA ILE A 51 -0.95 -18.17 6.22
C ILE A 51 0.06 -17.15 6.75
N ASP A 52 -0.42 -16.26 7.61
CA ASP A 52 0.36 -15.19 8.24
C ASP A 52 0.84 -15.66 9.62
N ILE A 53 2.16 -15.86 9.75
CA ILE A 53 2.83 -16.27 10.99
C ILE A 53 3.70 -15.11 11.46
N ARG A 54 3.32 -14.54 12.61
CA ARG A 54 4.13 -13.53 13.31
C ARG A 54 5.15 -14.22 14.19
N LEU A 55 6.39 -14.31 13.71
CA LEU A 55 7.45 -15.05 14.41
C LEU A 55 7.82 -14.42 15.77
N SER A 56 7.56 -13.13 15.96
CA SER A 56 7.74 -12.41 17.22
C SER A 56 6.86 -12.93 18.37
N GLN A 57 5.78 -13.64 18.06
CA GLN A 57 4.79 -14.14 19.02
C GLN A 57 4.88 -15.65 19.25
N MET A 58 5.86 -16.32 18.63
CA MET A 58 5.97 -17.77 18.61
C MET A 58 7.06 -18.26 19.56
N GLU A 59 6.90 -19.48 20.06
CA GLU A 59 7.97 -20.26 20.66
C GLU A 59 8.52 -21.29 19.65
N PRO A 60 9.76 -21.79 19.80
CA PRO A 60 10.32 -22.78 18.89
C PRO A 60 9.46 -24.06 18.75
N SER A 61 8.75 -24.46 19.80
CA SER A 61 7.83 -25.59 19.79
C SER A 61 6.58 -25.35 18.95
N ASP A 62 6.15 -24.09 18.79
CA ASP A 62 4.95 -23.76 18.01
C ASP A 62 5.18 -23.95 16.51
N LEU A 63 6.43 -23.83 16.07
CA LEU A 63 6.85 -24.16 14.70
C LEU A 63 7.20 -25.64 14.55
N ARG A 64 7.85 -26.24 15.56
CA ARG A 64 8.32 -27.63 15.50
C ARG A 64 7.27 -28.69 15.77
N GLY A 65 6.18 -28.29 16.42
CA GLY A 65 5.19 -29.22 16.90
C GLY A 65 5.52 -29.76 18.29
N ILE A 66 4.58 -30.53 18.80
CA ILE A 66 4.68 -31.14 20.12
C ILE A 66 5.01 -32.63 19.95
N PRO A 67 6.01 -33.17 20.66
CA PRO A 67 6.38 -34.57 20.56
C PRO A 67 5.41 -35.45 21.36
N PHE A 68 4.95 -36.53 20.75
CA PHE A 68 4.13 -37.57 21.39
C PHE A 68 4.78 -38.93 21.21
N ARG A 69 4.62 -39.81 22.21
CA ARG A 69 5.09 -41.19 22.12
C ARG A 69 3.98 -42.07 21.55
N ILE A 70 4.21 -42.65 20.38
CA ILE A 70 3.31 -43.59 19.72
C ILE A 70 4.12 -44.83 19.35
N ASP A 71 3.64 -46.01 19.77
CA ASP A 71 4.27 -47.31 19.48
C ASP A 71 5.77 -47.39 19.82
N GLY A 72 6.19 -46.71 20.89
CA GLY A 72 7.59 -46.69 21.32
C GLY A 72 8.48 -45.68 20.61
N HIS A 73 7.99 -45.01 19.57
CA HIS A 73 8.67 -43.94 18.83
C HIS A 73 8.18 -42.56 19.25
N VAL A 74 9.02 -41.53 19.04
CA VAL A 74 8.62 -40.12 19.22
C VAL A 74 8.17 -39.57 17.87
N ASN A 75 6.88 -39.26 17.75
CA ASN A 75 6.29 -38.60 16.59
C ASN A 75 6.00 -37.14 16.93
N TRP A 76 6.22 -36.24 15.98
CA TRP A 76 5.94 -34.81 16.15
C TRP A 76 4.58 -34.49 15.53
N ALA A 77 3.68 -33.92 16.32
CA ALA A 77 2.42 -33.42 15.78
C ALA A 77 2.67 -32.12 15.02
N ILE A 78 2.39 -32.12 13.72
CA ILE A 78 2.60 -30.96 12.84
C ILE A 78 1.62 -29.85 13.27
N PRO A 79 2.12 -28.64 13.56
CA PRO A 79 1.26 -27.51 13.88
C PRO A 79 0.25 -27.22 12.78
N SER A 80 -1.03 -27.09 13.14
CA SER A 80 -2.08 -26.79 12.18
C SER A 80 -1.94 -25.42 11.52
N ILE A 81 -1.15 -24.52 12.11
CA ILE A 81 -0.82 -23.20 11.55
C ILE A 81 0.05 -23.30 10.29
N LEU A 82 0.76 -24.40 10.07
CA LEU A 82 1.58 -24.56 8.87
C LEU A 82 0.73 -24.91 7.64
N PRO A 83 1.18 -24.49 6.43
CA PRO A 83 0.55 -24.86 5.17
C PRO A 83 0.31 -26.35 5.01
N ASP A 84 -0.77 -26.70 4.32
CA ASP A 84 -1.14 -28.09 4.12
C ASP A 84 -2.00 -28.19 2.87
N ALA A 85 -1.65 -29.08 1.95
CA ALA A 85 -2.32 -29.17 0.66
C ALA A 85 -3.77 -29.64 0.79
N GLU A 86 -4.07 -30.54 1.75
CA GLU A 86 -5.43 -31.05 1.96
C GLU A 86 -6.32 -30.00 2.63
N ARG A 87 -5.79 -29.26 3.61
CA ARG A 87 -6.55 -28.28 4.40
C ARG A 87 -6.65 -26.92 3.72
N HIS A 88 -5.61 -26.52 3.01
CA HIS A 88 -5.46 -25.15 2.50
C HIS A 88 -5.27 -25.10 0.97
N GLY A 89 -5.11 -26.23 0.30
CA GLY A 89 -4.93 -26.31 -1.15
C GLY A 89 -3.47 -26.33 -1.59
N ASP A 90 -3.26 -26.70 -2.86
CA ASP A 90 -1.94 -26.99 -3.42
C ASP A 90 -1.02 -25.76 -3.56
N ALA A 91 -1.60 -24.56 -3.55
CA ALA A 91 -0.86 -23.31 -3.71
C ALA A 91 -1.37 -22.23 -2.76
N GLY A 92 -0.43 -21.44 -2.23
CA GLY A 92 -0.71 -20.42 -1.22
C GLY A 92 0.52 -19.58 -0.93
N ILE A 93 0.40 -18.67 0.04
CA ILE A 93 1.53 -17.89 0.55
C ILE A 93 1.71 -18.20 2.03
N LEU A 94 2.91 -18.66 2.39
CA LEU A 94 3.39 -18.67 3.77
C LEU A 94 4.09 -17.34 4.02
N PHE A 95 3.46 -16.48 4.81
CA PHE A 95 3.98 -15.16 5.15
C PHE A 95 4.55 -15.15 6.57
N LEU A 96 5.85 -14.88 6.68
CA LEU A 96 6.59 -14.79 7.93
C LEU A 96 6.80 -13.32 8.31
N ASP A 97 5.83 -12.75 9.03
CA ASP A 97 5.88 -11.34 9.45
C ASP A 97 6.72 -11.15 10.72
N GLU A 98 7.27 -9.96 10.88
CA GLU A 98 8.11 -9.56 12.01
C GLU A 98 9.29 -10.50 12.29
N ILE A 99 9.89 -11.11 11.26
CA ILE A 99 11.02 -12.07 11.41
C ILE A 99 12.19 -11.46 12.17
N THR A 100 12.42 -10.15 11.98
CA THR A 100 13.48 -9.40 12.64
C THR A 100 13.21 -9.18 14.12
N SER A 101 11.97 -9.33 14.58
CA SER A 101 11.59 -9.17 15.98
C SER A 101 11.49 -10.50 16.72
N ALA A 102 11.67 -11.62 16.02
CA ALA A 102 11.63 -12.95 16.58
C ALA A 102 12.91 -13.26 17.39
N PRO A 103 12.79 -13.87 18.58
CA PRO A 103 13.95 -14.35 19.34
C PRO A 103 14.87 -15.25 18.48
N PRO A 104 16.20 -15.25 18.73
CA PRO A 104 17.14 -16.05 17.94
C PRO A 104 16.80 -17.55 17.88
N THR A 105 16.22 -18.11 18.94
CA THR A 105 15.78 -19.51 19.00
C THR A 105 14.64 -19.82 18.03
N VAL A 106 13.68 -18.91 17.88
CA VAL A 106 12.55 -19.02 16.95
C VAL A 106 13.04 -18.82 15.52
N SER A 107 13.88 -17.81 15.30
CA SER A 107 14.53 -17.55 14.00
C SER A 107 15.33 -18.76 13.50
N ALA A 108 16.01 -19.48 14.39
CA ALA A 108 16.73 -20.69 14.04
C ALA A 108 15.80 -21.84 13.61
N ALA A 109 14.62 -21.98 14.21
CA ALA A 109 13.62 -22.96 13.77
C ALA A 109 13.02 -22.60 12.40
N ALA A 110 12.76 -21.30 12.18
CA ALA A 110 12.29 -20.80 10.89
C ALA A 110 13.32 -20.99 9.76
N TYR A 111 14.63 -21.04 10.06
CA TYR A 111 15.68 -21.24 9.06
C TYR A 111 15.49 -22.51 8.23
N GLN A 112 15.22 -23.65 8.89
CA GLN A 112 15.01 -24.91 8.19
C GLN A 112 13.76 -24.83 7.28
N LEU A 113 12.71 -24.19 7.79
CA LEU A 113 11.44 -24.01 7.08
C LEU A 113 11.61 -23.17 5.81
N ILE A 114 12.41 -22.11 5.87
CA ILE A 114 12.64 -21.21 4.74
C ILE A 114 13.52 -21.87 3.67
N LEU A 115 14.64 -22.48 4.10
CA LEU A 115 15.65 -23.01 3.18
C LEU A 115 15.25 -24.36 2.58
N ASP A 116 15.01 -25.33 3.45
CA ASP A 116 14.78 -26.71 3.03
C ASP A 116 13.30 -26.92 2.68
N ARG A 117 12.47 -25.89 2.87
CA ARG A 117 11.00 -26.00 2.83
C ARG A 117 10.51 -27.07 3.79
N ARG A 118 11.23 -27.30 4.89
CA ARG A 118 11.00 -28.41 5.82
C ARG A 118 11.15 -28.01 7.26
N LEU A 119 10.44 -28.69 8.13
CA LEU A 119 10.65 -28.57 9.56
C LEU A 119 10.46 -29.94 10.22
N GLY A 120 11.57 -30.61 10.54
CA GLY A 120 11.54 -32.03 10.88
C GLY A 120 10.98 -32.87 9.72
N GLU A 121 9.90 -33.60 9.99
CA GLU A 121 9.19 -34.42 8.98
C GLU A 121 8.21 -33.61 8.12
N TYR A 122 7.84 -32.40 8.54
CA TYR A 122 6.94 -31.55 7.76
C TYR A 122 7.65 -30.97 6.54
N GLN A 123 6.93 -30.89 5.41
CA GLN A 123 7.37 -30.29 4.15
C GLN A 123 6.33 -29.27 3.70
N VAL A 124 6.76 -28.05 3.39
CA VAL A 124 5.92 -27.02 2.79
C VAL A 124 5.49 -27.49 1.39
N PRO A 125 4.17 -27.50 1.07
CA PRO A 125 3.70 -27.98 -0.22
C PRO A 125 4.31 -27.18 -1.38
N GLU A 126 4.60 -27.82 -2.51
CA GLU A 126 5.42 -27.23 -3.59
C GLU A 126 4.89 -25.90 -4.12
N GLY A 127 3.56 -25.74 -4.25
CA GLY A 127 2.93 -24.52 -4.76
C GLY A 127 2.86 -23.35 -3.77
N TRP A 128 3.47 -23.45 -2.58
CA TRP A 128 3.42 -22.42 -1.55
C TRP A 128 4.63 -21.49 -1.56
N ALA A 129 4.42 -20.21 -1.84
CA ALA A 129 5.50 -19.21 -1.84
C ALA A 129 5.81 -18.78 -0.39
N ILE A 130 7.08 -18.66 -0.04
CA ILE A 130 7.54 -18.16 1.26
C ILE A 130 7.95 -16.70 1.12
N PHE A 131 7.18 -15.81 1.75
CA PHE A 131 7.52 -14.39 1.86
C PHE A 131 7.75 -14.04 3.32
N ALA A 132 8.66 -13.12 3.59
CA ALA A 132 8.97 -12.64 4.92
C ALA A 132 9.00 -11.11 4.94
N ALA A 133 8.70 -10.51 6.08
CA ALA A 133 8.82 -9.08 6.28
C ALA A 133 9.47 -8.76 7.62
N GLY A 134 10.20 -7.64 7.64
CA GLY A 134 10.85 -7.15 8.85
C GLY A 134 11.20 -5.67 8.76
N ASN A 135 11.57 -5.12 9.91
CA ASN A 135 12.01 -3.73 10.01
C ASN A 135 13.54 -3.68 9.93
N ARG A 136 14.09 -2.54 9.51
CA ARG A 136 15.54 -2.34 9.51
C ARG A 136 16.01 -2.15 10.96
N GLN A 137 17.27 -2.46 11.25
CA GLN A 137 17.83 -2.21 12.60
C GLN A 137 17.74 -0.74 13.01
N GLY A 138 17.80 0.19 12.05
CA GLY A 138 17.66 1.63 12.27
C GLY A 138 16.24 2.10 12.57
N ASP A 139 15.21 1.30 12.28
CA ASP A 139 13.80 1.69 12.39
C ASP A 139 13.26 1.59 13.84
N ARG A 140 14.14 1.37 14.83
CA ARG A 140 13.89 1.24 16.28
C ARG A 140 12.59 0.51 16.65
N GLY A 141 12.77 -0.75 17.02
CA GLY A 141 11.84 -1.62 17.75
C GLY A 141 12.67 -2.77 18.33
N ILE A 142 12.05 -3.77 18.96
CA ILE A 142 12.77 -5.01 19.27
C ILE A 142 13.15 -5.65 17.94
N THR A 143 14.39 -5.46 17.51
CA THR A 143 14.93 -6.00 16.26
C THR A 143 16.25 -6.70 16.57
N TYR A 144 16.32 -7.96 16.19
CA TYR A 144 17.52 -8.78 16.19
C TYR A 144 18.16 -8.70 14.81
N SER A 145 19.49 -8.70 14.78
CA SER A 145 20.21 -8.82 13.51
C SER A 145 19.91 -10.17 12.87
N MET A 146 19.45 -10.16 11.63
CA MET A 146 19.29 -11.39 10.86
C MET A 146 20.68 -12.03 10.66
N PRO A 147 20.91 -13.26 11.12
CA PRO A 147 22.20 -13.91 10.92
C PRO A 147 22.54 -14.02 9.43
N ALA A 148 23.79 -13.77 9.06
CA ALA A 148 24.23 -13.82 7.66
C ALA A 148 23.85 -15.13 6.92
N PRO A 149 23.90 -16.32 7.56
CA PRO A 149 23.44 -17.56 6.92
C PRO A 149 21.95 -17.56 6.57
N LEU A 150 21.10 -16.95 7.40
CA LEU A 150 19.66 -16.80 7.16
C LEU A 150 19.40 -15.74 6.09
N ALA A 151 20.09 -14.60 6.16
CA ALA A 151 19.98 -13.55 5.15
C ALA A 151 20.30 -14.08 3.75
N ASN A 152 21.38 -14.86 3.59
CA ASN A 152 21.78 -15.45 2.31
C ASN A 152 20.79 -16.51 1.74
N ARG A 153 19.62 -16.70 2.35
CA ARG A 153 18.52 -17.56 1.86
C ARG A 153 17.35 -16.78 1.28
N PHE A 154 17.42 -15.45 1.31
CA PHE A 154 16.39 -14.58 0.79
C PHE A 154 16.89 -13.78 -0.40
N SER A 155 15.98 -13.48 -1.31
CA SER A 155 16.06 -12.26 -2.12
C SER A 155 15.60 -11.09 -1.26
N HIS A 156 16.41 -10.03 -1.18
CA HIS A 156 16.14 -8.89 -0.30
C HIS A 156 15.66 -7.68 -1.08
N PHE A 157 14.53 -7.13 -0.66
CA PHE A 157 13.96 -5.92 -1.26
C PHE A 157 13.58 -4.90 -0.20
N GLU A 158 13.97 -3.66 -0.41
CA GLU A 158 13.57 -2.54 0.44
C GLU A 158 12.31 -1.86 -0.11
N VAL A 159 11.29 -1.74 0.73
CA VAL A 159 10.04 -1.05 0.45
C VAL A 159 10.23 0.43 0.78
N GLU A 160 10.15 1.26 -0.25
CA GLU A 160 10.16 2.72 -0.12
C GLU A 160 8.75 3.23 -0.42
N THR A 161 8.28 4.20 0.37
CA THR A 161 7.00 4.85 0.08
C THR A 161 7.12 5.69 -1.18
N HIS A 162 6.09 5.61 -2.04
CA HIS A 162 6.03 6.36 -3.28
C HIS A 162 4.62 6.94 -3.42
N LEU A 163 4.54 8.25 -3.64
CA LEU A 163 3.26 8.96 -3.61
C LEU A 163 2.31 8.48 -4.70
N ASP A 164 2.75 8.39 -5.95
CA ASP A 164 1.87 7.95 -7.04
C ASP A 164 1.33 6.53 -6.82
N ASP A 165 2.15 5.65 -6.26
CA ASP A 165 1.78 4.25 -5.99
C ASP A 165 0.76 4.20 -4.85
N TRP A 166 0.95 5.04 -3.82
CA TRP A 166 0.03 5.17 -2.71
C TRP A 166 -1.29 5.81 -3.14
N VAL A 167 -1.26 6.86 -3.96
CA VAL A 167 -2.45 7.53 -4.49
C VAL A 167 -3.28 6.56 -5.34
N LEU A 168 -2.64 5.80 -6.22
CA LEU A 168 -3.31 4.75 -7.00
C LEU A 168 -3.95 3.69 -6.08
N TRP A 169 -3.23 3.25 -5.05
CA TRP A 169 -3.77 2.33 -4.06
C TRP A 169 -4.96 2.94 -3.30
N ALA A 170 -4.86 4.21 -2.93
CA ALA A 170 -5.85 4.96 -2.17
C ALA A 170 -7.17 5.09 -2.93
N TYR A 171 -7.11 5.41 -4.23
CA TYR A 171 -8.30 5.41 -5.10
C TYR A 171 -8.96 4.04 -5.17
N ARG A 172 -8.19 2.96 -5.36
CA ARG A 172 -8.72 1.59 -5.41
C ARG A 172 -9.38 1.12 -4.12
N HIS A 173 -8.98 1.71 -2.98
CA HIS A 173 -9.51 1.38 -1.66
C HIS A 173 -10.51 2.42 -1.15
N ASN A 174 -10.98 3.33 -2.01
CA ASN A 174 -11.94 4.39 -1.66
C ASN A 174 -11.49 5.25 -0.47
N ILE A 175 -10.19 5.52 -0.37
CA ILE A 175 -9.67 6.50 0.57
C ILE A 175 -10.23 7.88 0.22
N ASP A 176 -10.44 8.69 1.25
CA ASP A 176 -11.10 9.99 1.12
C ASP A 176 -10.26 10.91 0.24
N GLU A 177 -10.86 11.47 -0.80
CA GLU A 177 -10.21 12.34 -1.80
C GLU A 177 -9.53 13.54 -1.15
N ARG A 178 -10.00 14.00 0.03
CA ARG A 178 -9.38 15.07 0.80
C ARG A 178 -8.01 14.67 1.35
N VAL A 179 -7.83 13.40 1.73
CA VAL A 179 -6.52 12.88 2.16
C VAL A 179 -5.59 12.76 0.96
N ILE A 180 -6.12 12.31 -0.18
CA ILE A 180 -5.34 12.20 -1.43
C ILE A 180 -4.88 13.58 -1.89
N GLY A 181 -5.77 14.57 -1.96
CA GLY A 181 -5.45 15.96 -2.30
C GLY A 181 -4.45 16.57 -1.33
N PHE A 182 -4.62 16.35 -0.02
CA PHE A 182 -3.66 16.82 0.98
C PHE A 182 -2.27 16.23 0.79
N LEU A 183 -2.15 14.92 0.54
CA LEU A 183 -0.85 14.27 0.33
C LEU A 183 -0.23 14.59 -1.03
N ARG A 184 -1.03 14.93 -2.03
CA ARG A 184 -0.53 15.52 -3.28
C ARG A 184 0.08 16.92 -3.03
N PHE A 185 -0.54 17.71 -2.16
CA PHE A 185 -0.05 19.03 -1.76
C PHE A 185 1.17 18.96 -0.81
N ARG A 186 1.21 17.97 0.09
CA ARG A 186 2.28 17.73 1.10
C ARG A 186 2.86 16.32 0.94
N PRO A 187 3.56 16.03 -0.17
CA PRO A 187 4.06 14.70 -0.50
C PRO A 187 5.04 14.13 0.55
N GLU A 188 5.79 15.00 1.22
CA GLU A 188 6.71 14.67 2.30
C GLU A 188 6.00 14.03 3.50
N LEU A 189 4.72 14.34 3.70
CA LEU A 189 3.94 13.81 4.81
C LEU A 189 3.35 12.42 4.52
N LEU A 190 3.58 11.81 3.35
CA LEU A 190 3.15 10.42 3.12
C LEU A 190 3.79 9.48 4.14
N PHE A 191 5.06 9.71 4.45
CA PHE A 191 5.80 8.97 5.46
C PHE A 191 6.83 9.90 6.11
N ASP A 192 6.60 10.21 7.39
CA ASP A 192 7.51 11.00 8.20
C ASP A 192 7.68 10.30 9.55
N PHE A 193 8.79 9.59 9.70
CA PHE A 193 9.08 8.83 10.90
C PHE A 193 10.52 9.10 11.32
N ASP A 194 10.67 9.78 12.45
CA ASP A 194 11.96 9.92 13.11
C ASP A 194 12.04 8.97 14.33
N PRO A 195 12.84 7.89 14.24
CA PRO A 195 13.00 6.95 15.34
C PRO A 195 13.69 7.57 16.57
N THR A 196 14.32 8.74 16.45
CA THR A 196 14.96 9.43 17.58
C THR A 196 13.95 10.08 18.52
N HIS A 197 12.80 10.51 18.01
CA HIS A 197 11.76 11.20 18.75
C HIS A 197 10.72 10.27 19.40
N ASN A 198 10.71 8.99 19.03
CA ASN A 198 9.75 7.96 19.50
C ASN A 198 8.28 8.46 19.53
N PRO A 199 7.75 8.96 18.40
CA PRO A 199 6.42 9.54 18.35
C PRO A 199 5.34 8.47 18.58
N VAL A 200 4.30 8.82 19.33
CA VAL A 200 3.13 7.95 19.56
C VAL A 200 2.29 7.81 18.28
N ALA A 201 2.18 8.88 17.50
CA ALA A 201 1.50 8.93 16.21
C ALA A 201 2.34 9.76 15.23
N PHE A 202 2.41 9.31 13.98
CA PHE A 202 3.25 9.91 12.94
C PHE A 202 2.69 9.58 11.54
N PRO A 203 3.05 10.36 10.50
CA PRO A 203 2.60 10.08 9.15
C PRO A 203 3.20 8.80 8.55
N SER A 204 2.33 7.95 8.03
CA SER A 204 2.66 6.70 7.34
C SER A 204 1.45 6.27 6.50
N PRO A 205 1.61 5.45 5.44
CA PRO A 205 0.48 4.94 4.67
C PRO A 205 -0.66 4.36 5.54
N ARG A 206 -0.31 3.64 6.62
CA ARG A 206 -1.28 3.11 7.59
C ARG A 206 -2.00 4.19 8.39
N SER A 207 -1.29 5.19 8.92
CA SER A 207 -1.94 6.24 9.72
C SER A 207 -2.80 7.17 8.87
N TRP A 208 -2.51 7.31 7.58
CA TRP A 208 -3.40 8.00 6.63
C TRP A 208 -4.71 7.26 6.39
N GLU A 209 -4.70 5.93 6.41
CA GLU A 209 -5.95 5.15 6.42
C GLU A 209 -6.77 5.42 7.70
N PHE A 210 -6.10 5.57 8.84
CA PHE A 210 -6.79 5.94 10.09
C PHE A 210 -7.36 7.36 10.02
N ALA A 211 -6.64 8.31 9.43
CA ALA A 211 -7.13 9.67 9.19
C ALA A 211 -8.35 9.68 8.26
N HIS A 212 -8.35 8.88 7.19
CA HIS A 212 -9.52 8.66 6.33
C HIS A 212 -10.74 8.20 7.16
N ARG A 213 -10.58 7.16 7.98
CA ARG A 213 -11.68 6.69 8.86
C ARG A 213 -12.08 7.77 9.88
N GLY A 214 -11.15 8.60 10.33
CA GLY A 214 -11.41 9.75 11.18
C GLY A 214 -12.33 10.76 10.50
N LEU A 215 -12.00 11.14 9.26
CA LEU A 215 -12.81 12.04 8.43
C LEU A 215 -14.23 11.50 8.20
N GLN A 216 -14.37 10.20 7.94
CA GLN A 216 -15.68 9.58 7.73
C GLN A 216 -16.56 9.61 8.99
N LYS A 217 -15.96 9.54 10.18
CA LYS A 217 -16.69 9.53 11.45
C LYS A 217 -16.97 10.93 12.01
N PHE A 218 -16.05 11.88 11.81
CA PHE A 218 -16.02 13.14 12.54
C PHE A 218 -16.09 14.39 11.66
N SER A 219 -16.31 14.25 10.34
CA SER A 219 -16.50 15.41 9.44
C SER A 219 -17.61 16.36 9.89
N SER A 220 -18.68 15.84 10.49
CA SER A 220 -19.78 16.65 11.02
C SER A 220 -19.54 17.16 12.46
N HIS A 221 -18.35 16.94 13.02
CA HIS A 221 -18.00 17.32 14.40
C HIS A 221 -16.67 18.11 14.42
N PRO A 222 -16.67 19.38 13.98
CA PRO A 222 -15.44 20.18 13.82
C PRO A 222 -14.57 20.23 15.09
N ASP A 223 -15.21 20.35 16.27
CA ASP A 223 -14.53 20.41 17.57
C ASP A 223 -13.72 19.15 17.92
N LEU A 224 -14.09 18.00 17.33
CA LEU A 224 -13.44 16.71 17.56
C LEU A 224 -12.54 16.27 16.40
N LEU A 225 -12.74 16.84 15.22
CA LEU A 225 -12.06 16.43 14.01
C LEU A 225 -10.55 16.62 14.14
N GLN A 226 -10.10 17.81 14.57
CA GLN A 226 -8.67 18.10 14.70
C GLN A 226 -7.97 17.12 15.65
N GLY A 227 -8.51 16.95 16.85
CA GLY A 227 -7.94 16.03 17.84
C GLY A 227 -7.90 14.59 17.34
N THR A 228 -8.91 14.17 16.57
CA THR A 228 -8.95 12.84 15.96
C THR A 228 -7.85 12.67 14.91
N LEU A 229 -7.67 13.66 14.02
CA LEU A 229 -6.65 13.60 12.97
C LEU A 229 -5.24 13.63 13.58
N GLN A 230 -5.00 14.48 14.58
CA GLN A 230 -3.75 14.52 15.33
C GLN A 230 -3.44 13.19 16.02
N ALA A 231 -4.45 12.52 16.58
CA ALA A 231 -4.28 11.19 17.18
C ALA A 231 -3.91 10.10 16.15
N CYS A 232 -4.19 10.32 14.86
CA CYS A 232 -3.87 9.36 13.80
C CYS A 232 -2.47 9.60 13.23
N VAL A 233 -2.21 10.80 12.72
CA VAL A 233 -1.01 11.13 11.92
C VAL A 233 0.01 11.99 12.67
N GLY A 234 -0.26 12.28 13.94
CA GLY A 234 0.60 13.11 14.77
C GLY A 234 0.19 14.59 14.80
N PRO A 235 0.70 15.37 15.76
CA PRO A 235 0.20 16.72 16.05
C PRO A 235 0.33 17.71 14.88
N ALA A 236 1.49 17.73 14.21
CA ALA A 236 1.78 18.68 13.13
C ALA A 236 0.95 18.37 11.88
N ALA A 237 1.08 17.15 11.35
CA ALA A 237 0.33 16.71 10.17
C ALA A 237 -1.19 16.76 10.38
N GLY A 238 -1.68 16.47 11.59
CA GLY A 238 -3.11 16.56 11.91
C GLY A 238 -3.65 18.00 11.90
N ILE A 239 -2.87 18.99 12.34
CA ILE A 239 -3.24 20.41 12.24
C ILE A 239 -3.28 20.84 10.78
N GLU A 240 -2.25 20.49 10.00
CA GLU A 240 -2.17 20.83 8.58
C GLU A 240 -3.32 20.21 7.77
N LEU A 241 -3.62 18.93 7.99
CA LEU A 241 -4.75 18.27 7.33
C LEU A 241 -6.09 18.93 7.74
N THR A 242 -6.26 19.30 9.00
CA THR A 242 -7.49 19.98 9.44
C THR A 242 -7.64 21.34 8.76
N ALA A 243 -6.57 22.13 8.69
CA ALA A 243 -6.57 23.42 8.01
C ALA A 243 -6.89 23.26 6.52
N PHE A 244 -6.30 22.26 5.87
CA PHE A 244 -6.61 21.90 4.48
C PHE A 244 -8.08 21.52 4.29
N VAL A 245 -8.62 20.65 5.15
CA VAL A 245 -10.03 20.24 5.05
C VAL A 245 -10.98 21.43 5.25
N ASN A 246 -10.65 22.35 6.14
CA ASN A 246 -11.44 23.56 6.37
C ASN A 246 -11.34 24.58 5.21
N SER A 247 -10.26 24.56 4.42
CA SER A 247 -10.16 25.44 3.24
C SER A 247 -11.08 24.99 2.11
N LEU A 248 -11.50 23.72 2.11
CA LEU A 248 -12.31 23.11 1.04
C LEU A 248 -13.72 23.70 0.88
N ASP A 249 -14.23 24.47 1.84
CA ASP A 249 -15.48 25.22 1.69
C ASP A 249 -15.42 26.24 0.54
N LYS A 250 -14.21 26.60 0.09
CA LYS A 250 -13.96 27.48 -1.06
C LYS A 250 -13.83 26.73 -2.38
N MET A 251 -13.96 25.39 -2.38
CA MET A 251 -13.83 24.63 -3.61
C MET A 251 -14.90 25.05 -4.64
N PRO A 252 -14.54 25.05 -5.93
CA PRO A 252 -15.50 25.25 -7.00
C PRO A 252 -16.53 24.12 -7.03
N ASP A 253 -17.69 24.40 -7.61
CA ASP A 253 -18.71 23.39 -7.84
C ASP A 253 -18.22 22.36 -8.86
N LEU A 254 -17.88 21.17 -8.36
CA LEU A 254 -17.40 20.07 -9.18
C LEU A 254 -18.47 19.56 -10.14
N ASP A 255 -19.74 19.61 -9.75
CA ASP A 255 -20.83 19.12 -10.60
C ASP A 255 -21.07 20.10 -11.76
N ALA A 256 -20.91 21.41 -11.53
CA ALA A 256 -20.90 22.42 -12.59
C ALA A 256 -19.73 22.23 -13.57
N ILE A 257 -18.52 21.88 -13.07
CA ILE A 257 -17.38 21.52 -13.94
C ILE A 257 -17.74 20.34 -14.85
N LEU A 258 -18.36 19.30 -14.27
CA LEU A 258 -18.74 18.09 -15.00
C LEU A 258 -19.96 18.30 -15.93
N ALA A 259 -20.77 19.33 -15.71
CA ALA A 259 -21.81 19.78 -16.63
C ALA A 259 -21.24 20.59 -17.82
N GLY A 260 -19.94 20.92 -17.80
CA GLY A 260 -19.28 21.73 -18.81
C GLY A 260 -19.49 23.23 -18.64
N GLU A 261 -19.90 23.68 -17.45
CA GLU A 261 -20.04 25.11 -17.14
C GLU A 261 -18.66 25.80 -16.99
N GLU A 262 -18.66 27.12 -17.18
CA GLU A 262 -17.47 27.93 -17.03
C GLU A 262 -17.20 28.20 -15.55
N VAL A 263 -16.49 27.27 -14.91
CA VAL A 263 -16.06 27.39 -13.52
C VAL A 263 -14.60 27.83 -13.44
N ALA A 264 -14.32 28.83 -12.60
CA ALA A 264 -12.98 29.37 -12.41
C ALA A 264 -12.09 28.40 -11.62
N VAL A 265 -10.82 28.29 -12.02
CA VAL A 265 -9.83 27.53 -11.25
C VAL A 265 -9.43 28.35 -10.01
N PRO A 266 -9.40 27.75 -8.81
CA PRO A 266 -8.93 28.41 -7.60
C PRO A 266 -7.50 28.94 -7.73
N GLU A 267 -7.22 30.12 -7.15
CA GLU A 267 -5.87 30.67 -7.11
C GLU A 267 -4.99 29.90 -6.11
N GLU A 268 -5.57 29.42 -5.00
CA GLU A 268 -4.83 28.71 -3.98
C GLU A 268 -4.42 27.29 -4.43
N ILE A 269 -3.13 26.98 -4.28
CA ILE A 269 -2.51 25.73 -4.77
C ILE A 269 -3.08 24.49 -4.07
N ASP A 270 -3.35 24.59 -2.76
CA ASP A 270 -3.94 23.51 -1.98
C ASP A 270 -5.34 23.15 -2.49
N LEU A 271 -6.17 24.14 -2.84
CA LEU A 271 -7.47 23.95 -3.47
C LEU A 271 -7.37 23.34 -4.87
N GLN A 272 -6.35 23.71 -5.65
CA GLN A 272 -6.12 23.08 -6.96
C GLN A 272 -5.85 21.57 -6.82
N TYR A 273 -5.05 21.15 -5.82
CA TYR A 273 -4.83 19.74 -5.52
C TYR A 273 -6.10 19.04 -5.04
N ALA A 274 -6.92 19.71 -4.22
CA ALA A 274 -8.19 19.16 -3.76
C ALA A 274 -9.16 18.93 -4.92
N VAL A 275 -9.30 19.92 -5.81
CA VAL A 275 -10.13 19.82 -7.03
C VAL A 275 -9.63 18.69 -7.92
N ALA A 276 -8.33 18.63 -8.18
CA ALA A 276 -7.75 17.56 -8.99
C ALA A 276 -8.07 16.17 -8.39
N ALA A 277 -7.82 15.98 -7.10
CA ALA A 277 -8.07 14.70 -6.44
C ALA A 277 -9.54 14.29 -6.49
N ALA A 278 -10.45 15.26 -6.32
CA ALA A 278 -11.89 15.02 -6.38
C ALA A 278 -12.38 14.71 -7.81
N LEU A 279 -11.86 15.40 -8.83
CA LEU A 279 -12.20 15.13 -10.24
C LEU A 279 -11.74 13.73 -10.68
N VAL A 280 -10.58 13.24 -10.23
CA VAL A 280 -10.17 11.84 -10.47
C VAL A 280 -11.19 10.88 -9.86
N GLY A 281 -11.61 11.11 -8.61
CA GLY A 281 -12.61 10.28 -7.96
C GLY A 281 -14.00 10.32 -8.60
N ARG A 282 -14.36 11.45 -9.24
CA ARG A 282 -15.54 11.55 -10.12
C ARG A 282 -15.38 10.74 -11.40
N ALA A 283 -14.21 10.78 -12.03
CA ALA A 283 -13.91 10.00 -13.23
C ALA A 283 -14.01 8.49 -12.99
N ILE A 284 -13.49 8.01 -11.85
CA ILE A 284 -13.60 6.60 -11.44
C ILE A 284 -15.06 6.20 -11.28
N ARG A 285 -15.85 6.99 -10.55
CA ARG A 285 -17.29 6.73 -10.34
C ARG A 285 -18.09 6.75 -11.64
N ALA A 286 -17.69 7.55 -12.62
CA ALA A 286 -18.34 7.59 -13.93
C ALA A 286 -18.16 6.29 -14.74
N GLN A 287 -17.10 5.50 -14.49
CA GLN A 287 -16.93 4.19 -15.11
C GLN A 287 -18.01 3.19 -14.69
N GLU A 288 -18.59 3.37 -13.49
CA GLU A 288 -19.68 2.52 -13.00
C GLU A 288 -21.04 2.91 -13.57
N SER A 289 -21.21 4.18 -13.98
CA SER A 289 -22.49 4.73 -14.46
C SER A 289 -22.64 4.79 -15.98
N GLY A 290 -21.58 4.49 -16.75
CA GLY A 290 -21.60 4.52 -18.22
C GLY A 290 -21.50 5.92 -18.84
N ALA A 291 -21.13 6.93 -18.05
CA ALA A 291 -20.96 8.32 -18.47
C ALA A 291 -19.47 8.71 -18.60
N GLU A 292 -18.58 7.73 -18.71
CA GLU A 292 -17.15 7.93 -18.53
C GLU A 292 -16.51 8.87 -19.57
N ILE A 293 -16.88 8.76 -20.85
CA ILE A 293 -16.28 9.55 -21.92
C ILE A 293 -16.60 11.04 -21.76
N GLU A 294 -17.86 11.36 -21.43
CA GLU A 294 -18.29 12.74 -21.23
C GLU A 294 -17.59 13.36 -20.00
N VAL A 295 -17.64 12.66 -18.87
CA VAL A 295 -16.99 13.12 -17.62
C VAL A 295 -15.49 13.31 -17.82
N MET A 296 -14.79 12.35 -18.42
CA MET A 296 -13.36 12.46 -18.70
C MET A 296 -13.06 13.63 -19.64
N GLY A 297 -13.90 13.86 -20.67
CA GLY A 297 -13.77 15.00 -21.57
C GLY A 297 -13.86 16.34 -20.84
N ARG A 298 -14.83 16.51 -19.95
CA ARG A 298 -14.97 17.74 -19.14
C ARG A 298 -13.81 17.95 -18.20
N ILE A 299 -13.28 16.89 -17.62
CA ILE A 299 -12.10 16.98 -16.75
C ILE A 299 -10.86 17.37 -17.57
N LEU A 300 -10.69 16.84 -18.78
CA LEU A 300 -9.59 17.22 -19.68
C LEU A 300 -9.68 18.71 -20.07
N ASP A 301 -10.87 19.21 -20.40
CA ASP A 301 -11.10 20.63 -20.69
C ASP A 301 -10.77 21.51 -19.47
N TYR A 302 -11.14 21.07 -18.27
CA TYR A 302 -10.78 21.75 -17.02
C TYR A 302 -9.28 21.69 -16.73
N ALA A 303 -8.62 20.57 -17.04
CA ALA A 303 -7.20 20.37 -16.80
C ALA A 303 -6.31 21.37 -17.58
N GLN A 304 -6.78 21.84 -18.75
CA GLN A 304 -6.09 22.86 -19.55
C GLN A 304 -6.13 24.26 -18.91
N ARG A 305 -7.09 24.51 -18.01
CA ARG A 305 -7.32 25.82 -17.39
C ARG A 305 -6.49 26.05 -16.13
N PHE A 306 -5.78 25.03 -15.62
CA PHE A 306 -4.92 25.22 -14.45
C PHE A 306 -3.83 26.27 -14.75
N PRO A 307 -3.57 27.21 -13.82
CA PRO A 307 -2.52 28.21 -14.01
C PRO A 307 -1.13 27.60 -14.21
N GLN A 308 -0.85 26.51 -13.48
CA GLN A 308 0.37 25.71 -13.60
C GLN A 308 0.06 24.45 -14.41
N ARG A 309 0.78 24.24 -15.51
CA ARG A 309 0.52 23.12 -16.43
C ARG A 309 0.79 21.77 -15.77
N GLU A 310 1.74 21.73 -14.85
CA GLU A 310 2.12 20.57 -14.05
C GLU A 310 0.94 20.03 -13.25
N MET A 311 0.02 20.89 -12.79
CA MET A 311 -1.20 20.48 -12.09
C MET A 311 -2.15 19.72 -13.01
N GLY A 312 -2.35 20.21 -14.24
CA GLY A 312 -3.13 19.53 -15.27
C GLY A 312 -2.50 18.18 -15.67
N VAL A 313 -1.17 18.14 -15.82
CA VAL A 313 -0.42 16.90 -16.08
C VAL A 313 -0.57 15.90 -14.95
N MET A 314 -0.49 16.34 -13.69
CA MET A 314 -0.69 15.50 -12.51
C MET A 314 -2.10 14.92 -12.47
N LEU A 315 -3.13 15.75 -12.64
CA LEU A 315 -4.54 15.33 -12.69
C LEU A 315 -4.75 14.25 -13.76
N VAL A 316 -4.30 14.50 -14.99
CA VAL A 316 -4.49 13.57 -16.11
C VAL A 316 -3.65 12.29 -15.94
N SER A 317 -2.48 12.39 -15.33
CA SER A 317 -1.66 11.22 -14.99
C SER A 317 -2.34 10.34 -13.94
N ASP A 318 -2.98 10.94 -12.93
CA ASP A 318 -3.72 10.21 -11.91
C ASP A 318 -5.00 9.59 -12.46
N MET A 319 -5.71 10.31 -13.31
CA MET A 319 -6.80 9.77 -14.11
C MET A 319 -6.33 8.54 -14.88
N HIS A 320 -5.29 8.65 -15.70
CA HIS A 320 -4.77 7.53 -16.50
C HIS A 320 -4.40 6.32 -15.63
N ARG A 321 -3.70 6.53 -14.51
CA ARG A 321 -3.34 5.44 -13.58
C ARG A 321 -4.56 4.75 -12.97
N ALA A 322 -5.61 5.50 -12.66
CA ALA A 322 -6.82 5.00 -12.02
C ALA A 322 -7.78 4.33 -13.01
N ILE A 323 -8.04 4.96 -14.15
CA ILE A 323 -9.08 4.56 -15.13
C ILE A 323 -8.54 3.76 -16.33
N GLY A 324 -7.23 3.83 -16.58
CA GLY A 324 -6.54 3.11 -17.66
C GLY A 324 -6.61 3.80 -19.04
N GLU A 325 -6.37 3.03 -20.09
CA GLU A 325 -6.18 3.49 -21.47
C GLU A 325 -7.44 4.10 -22.10
N THR A 326 -8.63 3.89 -21.52
CA THR A 326 -9.89 4.47 -22.00
C THR A 326 -9.79 5.99 -22.14
N LEU A 327 -8.98 6.64 -21.29
CA LEU A 327 -8.71 8.07 -21.36
C LEU A 327 -8.19 8.53 -22.73
N PHE A 328 -7.39 7.71 -23.40
CA PHE A 328 -6.80 8.06 -24.70
C PHE A 328 -7.83 8.03 -25.85
N SER A 329 -9.00 7.41 -25.62
CA SER A 329 -10.09 7.39 -26.60
C SER A 329 -10.98 8.62 -26.57
N VAL A 330 -10.82 9.47 -25.54
CA VAL A 330 -11.62 10.68 -25.35
C VAL A 330 -11.15 11.77 -26.34
N PRO A 331 -12.06 12.39 -27.14
CA PRO A 331 -11.66 13.37 -28.15
C PRO A 331 -10.81 14.52 -27.61
N GLN A 332 -11.14 15.03 -26.42
CA GLN A 332 -10.45 16.12 -25.73
C GLN A 332 -9.01 15.78 -25.35
N PHE A 333 -8.63 14.49 -25.34
CA PHE A 333 -7.27 14.08 -24.98
C PHE A 333 -6.24 14.61 -25.98
N GLY A 334 -6.57 14.61 -27.27
CA GLY A 334 -5.69 15.15 -28.32
C GLY A 334 -5.42 16.64 -28.14
N ASP A 335 -6.50 17.41 -27.90
CA ASP A 335 -6.42 18.86 -27.68
C ASP A 335 -5.62 19.18 -26.41
N TRP A 336 -5.87 18.44 -25.33
CA TRP A 336 -5.13 18.56 -24.08
C TRP A 336 -3.64 18.24 -24.27
N ALA A 337 -3.33 17.12 -24.92
CA ALA A 337 -1.94 16.69 -25.16
C ALA A 337 -1.16 17.71 -26.01
N GLN A 338 -1.82 18.31 -27.00
CA GLN A 338 -1.23 19.39 -27.81
C GLN A 338 -1.00 20.67 -26.99
N ALA A 339 -1.93 21.02 -26.09
CA ALA A 339 -1.78 22.21 -25.25
C ALA A 339 -0.60 22.10 -24.26
N ILE A 340 -0.21 20.88 -23.88
CA ILE A 340 0.89 20.63 -22.93
C ILE A 340 2.21 20.19 -23.59
N SER A 341 2.26 19.92 -24.90
CA SER A 341 3.44 19.35 -25.57
C SER A 341 4.70 20.21 -25.43
N ASP A 342 4.54 21.51 -25.26
CA ASP A 342 5.66 22.44 -25.03
C ASP A 342 6.33 22.23 -23.66
N VAL A 343 5.65 21.61 -22.69
CA VAL A 343 6.21 21.31 -21.35
C VAL A 343 7.08 20.05 -21.40
N MET A 344 6.69 19.03 -22.16
CA MET A 344 7.44 17.76 -22.25
C MET A 344 8.74 17.85 -23.08
N LEU A 345 8.94 18.93 -23.84
CA LEU A 345 10.14 19.15 -24.65
C LEU A 345 11.25 19.91 -23.89
N TYR A 346 10.99 20.33 -22.66
CA TYR A 346 11.93 21.02 -21.77
C TYR A 346 12.09 20.29 -20.43
N GLU A 347 12.48 19.02 -20.46
CA GLU A 347 13.14 18.33 -19.33
C GLU A 347 14.36 17.53 -19.80
#